data_AF-A0AAV2QYW2-F1
#
_entry.id   AF-A0AAV2QYW2-F1
#
_cell.length_a   1.000
_cell.length_b   1.000
_cell.length_c   1.000
_cell.angle_alpha   90.00
_cell.angle_beta   90.00
_cell.angle_gamma   90.00
#
_symmetry.space_group_name_H-M   'P 1'
#
loop_
_entity.id
_entity.type
_entity.pdbx_description
1 polymer ?
#
loop_
_entity_poly.entity_id
_entity_poly.type
_entity_poly.pdbx_seq_one_letter_code
_entity_poly.pdbx_strand_id
1 'polypeptide(L)'
;QEAQCTRLVCNGALMTPKKSTGEPRPKEDVLKGAKEFIDEYYMSIKRFNSDQHKARWEAISATIEETGTYELTQTELVYGAKLAWRNAPRCIGRIQWSKLQVFDARYVSTPSGMFEAICNHIKYGTNKGNLRSAITVFPSRTDGEHDFRVWNPQLISYAGYRQEDGSCIGDPINCEFTEICQSLGWQGMGGRWDILPLILSANGQDPELFELPPDLITRVPISHPEYKWFAEMGLEWYALPAVSSMCFDCGGLEFPACPFNGWYMVTEIAARDFCDPHRLNIMEDVGRKMGLDTRNNSTLWKDKALVEVNVAVLHSFQTHNVTIMDHHSASESFMKHFENEQRLRGGCPADWVWIVPPISGSITPVFHQEMSLYHLKPSYEYQDPAWKTHVWKKSKDSRTTIRKTKRKFRFKEIARAVKFTSKLFGKALSKRIKATILYATETGKSEMYAKKLAEIFNHTFNAQVYCMSDYDLINIEHEALVLVVTSTFGNGDPPENGEDFAKNLYAMKVSGTAADIDDVANNSYWQDYSAQK
;
A
#
# COMPACT_ATOMS: atom_id res chain seq x y z
N GLN A 1 21.32 10.25 21.38
CA GLN A 1 20.10 10.48 22.17
C GLN A 1 19.98 9.34 23.15
N GLU A 2 20.05 9.66 24.44
CA GLU A 2 19.93 8.74 25.56
C GLU A 2 18.62 7.93 25.45
N ALA A 3 18.62 6.72 25.99
CA ALA A 3 17.39 5.97 26.18
C ALA A 3 16.35 6.89 26.82
N GLN A 4 15.09 6.83 26.37
CA GLN A 4 14.03 7.66 26.95
C GLN A 4 14.00 7.52 28.48
N CYS A 5 14.32 6.35 29.01
CA CYS A 5 14.47 6.09 30.44
C CYS A 5 15.91 6.36 30.92
N THR A 6 16.05 6.91 32.13
CA THR A 6 17.32 6.96 32.86
C THR A 6 17.36 5.86 33.92
N ARG A 7 18.49 5.69 34.62
CA ARG A 7 18.57 4.76 35.78
C ARG A 7 17.54 5.07 36.87
N LEU A 8 17.09 6.33 36.97
CA LEU A 8 16.18 6.79 38.04
C LEU A 8 14.74 6.98 37.59
N VAL A 9 14.47 7.04 36.28
CA VAL A 9 13.16 7.42 35.74
C VAL A 9 12.80 6.55 34.53
N CYS A 10 11.61 5.92 34.59
CA CYS A 10 11.01 5.24 33.46
C CYS A 10 10.09 6.21 32.69
N ASN A 11 10.41 6.45 31.42
CA ASN A 11 9.63 7.27 30.49
C ASN A 11 8.90 6.44 29.43
N GLY A 12 8.73 5.13 29.65
CA GLY A 12 8.15 4.22 28.65
C GLY A 12 6.70 4.54 28.24
N ALA A 13 5.96 5.27 29.07
CA ALA A 13 4.59 5.70 28.76
C ALA A 13 4.54 7.01 27.94
N LEU A 14 5.66 7.69 27.71
CA LEU A 14 5.67 8.93 26.93
C LEU A 14 5.41 8.63 25.45
N MET A 15 4.39 9.29 24.89
CA MET A 15 4.13 9.22 23.46
C MET A 15 5.16 10.00 22.62
N THR A 16 6.08 10.75 23.23
CA THR A 16 7.11 11.57 22.57
C THR A 16 8.20 10.68 21.99
N PRO A 17 8.09 10.26 20.72
CA PRO A 17 8.99 9.26 20.20
C PRO A 17 10.32 9.89 19.80
N LYS A 18 11.33 9.05 19.59
CA LYS A 18 12.56 9.48 18.90
C LYS A 18 12.18 10.07 17.54
N LYS A 19 12.73 11.25 17.24
CA LYS A 19 12.52 11.96 15.97
C LYS A 19 13.82 11.98 15.18
N SER A 20 13.73 11.83 13.85
CA SER A 20 14.79 12.25 12.94
C SER A 20 14.95 13.77 13.08
N THR A 21 16.20 14.23 13.13
CA THR A 21 16.56 15.62 13.43
C THR A 21 16.30 16.58 12.27
N GLY A 22 16.07 16.08 11.06
CA GLY A 22 16.02 16.93 9.85
C GLY A 22 17.41 17.23 9.29
N GLU A 23 18.41 17.26 10.16
CA GLU A 23 19.81 17.56 9.83
C GLU A 23 20.55 16.38 9.17
N PRO A 24 21.39 16.63 8.16
CA PRO A 24 22.31 15.63 7.61
C PRO A 24 23.26 15.07 8.67
N ARG A 25 23.61 13.79 8.51
CA ARG A 25 24.56 13.14 9.40
C ARG A 25 26.00 13.50 9.04
N PRO A 26 26.88 13.67 10.04
CA PRO A 26 28.31 13.70 9.79
C PRO A 26 28.75 12.44 9.05
N LYS A 27 29.72 12.61 8.16
CA LYS A 27 30.28 11.53 7.34
C LYS A 27 30.72 10.31 8.15
N GLU A 28 31.30 10.53 9.34
CA GLU A 28 31.73 9.45 10.25
C GLU A 28 30.55 8.59 10.73
N ASP A 29 29.40 9.21 11.02
CA ASP A 29 28.17 8.50 11.42
C ASP A 29 27.56 7.74 10.24
N VAL A 30 27.61 8.32 9.03
CA VAL A 30 27.17 7.63 7.80
C VAL A 30 28.05 6.40 7.54
N LEU A 31 29.38 6.54 7.64
CA LEU A 31 30.33 5.44 7.46
C LEU A 31 30.09 4.32 8.47
N LYS A 32 29.90 4.66 9.75
CA LYS A 32 29.60 3.69 10.81
C LYS A 32 28.29 2.96 10.54
N GLY A 33 27.21 3.70 10.27
CA GLY A 33 25.90 3.12 9.99
C GLY A 33 25.92 2.23 8.74
N ALA A 34 26.63 2.64 7.69
CA ALA A 34 26.79 1.86 6.47
C ALA A 34 27.55 0.56 6.75
N LYS A 35 28.63 0.59 7.53
CA LYS A 35 29.40 -0.60 7.89
C LYS A 35 28.55 -1.61 8.64
N GLU A 36 27.89 -1.18 9.71
CA GLU A 36 27.04 -2.03 10.55
C GLU A 36 25.94 -2.70 9.71
N PHE A 37 25.27 -1.92 8.85
CA PHE A 37 24.19 -2.44 8.00
C PHE A 37 24.68 -3.42 6.92
N ILE A 38 25.79 -3.12 6.24
CA ILE A 38 26.31 -3.98 5.17
C ILE A 38 26.84 -5.29 5.75
N ASP A 39 27.49 -5.26 6.91
CA ASP A 39 27.88 -6.46 7.64
C ASP A 39 26.65 -7.32 7.95
N GLU A 40 25.58 -6.72 8.49
CA GLU A 40 24.32 -7.41 8.79
C GLU A 40 23.65 -8.00 7.54
N TYR A 41 23.59 -7.24 6.46
CA TYR A 41 23.04 -7.70 5.18
C TYR A 41 23.81 -8.93 4.66
N TYR A 42 25.14 -8.88 4.61
CA TYR A 42 25.96 -9.98 4.11
C TYR A 42 25.95 -11.20 5.05
N MET A 43 25.81 -11.00 6.37
CA MET A 43 25.55 -12.10 7.30
C MET A 43 24.22 -12.79 6.99
N SER A 44 23.15 -12.02 6.74
CA SER A 44 21.81 -12.58 6.49
C SER A 44 21.75 -13.50 5.25
N ILE A 45 22.54 -13.19 4.23
CA ILE A 45 22.63 -13.98 2.99
C ILE A 45 23.79 -14.99 3.00
N LYS A 46 24.41 -15.23 4.17
CA LYS A 46 25.52 -16.19 4.37
C LYS A 46 26.74 -15.90 3.46
N ARG A 47 27.06 -14.63 3.23
CA ARG A 47 28.19 -14.17 2.42
C ARG A 47 29.09 -13.16 3.15
N PHE A 48 29.00 -13.12 4.48
CA PHE A 48 29.92 -12.32 5.30
C PHE A 48 31.38 -12.72 5.03
N ASN A 49 32.27 -11.73 4.98
CA ASN A 49 33.68 -11.86 4.60
C ASN A 49 34.00 -12.44 3.21
N SER A 50 33.01 -12.60 2.32
CA SER A 50 33.23 -12.93 0.91
C SER A 50 33.93 -11.77 0.16
N ASP A 51 34.47 -12.05 -1.03
CA ASP A 51 35.09 -11.03 -1.87
C ASP A 51 34.06 -9.97 -2.32
N GLN A 52 32.80 -10.38 -2.58
CA GLN A 52 31.73 -9.44 -2.89
C GLN A 52 31.40 -8.52 -1.70
N HIS A 53 31.44 -9.05 -0.47
CA HIS A 53 31.24 -8.24 0.73
C HIS A 53 32.35 -7.19 0.88
N LYS A 54 33.61 -7.60 0.76
CA LYS A 54 34.77 -6.70 0.88
C LYS A 54 34.74 -5.63 -0.22
N ALA A 55 34.52 -6.02 -1.47
CA ALA A 55 34.43 -5.10 -2.60
C ALA A 55 33.26 -4.12 -2.45
N ARG A 56 32.10 -4.58 -1.96
CA ARG A 56 30.95 -3.70 -1.69
C ARG A 56 31.29 -2.69 -0.58
N TRP A 57 31.95 -3.13 0.49
CA TRP A 57 32.39 -2.24 1.55
C TRP A 57 33.38 -1.19 1.04
N GLU A 58 34.43 -1.60 0.32
CA GLU A 58 35.42 -0.68 -0.27
C GLU A 58 34.76 0.37 -1.17
N ALA A 59 33.82 -0.04 -2.03
CA ALA A 59 33.09 0.87 -2.90
C ALA A 59 32.23 1.88 -2.11
N ILE A 60 31.53 1.42 -1.05
CA ILE A 60 30.73 2.30 -0.18
C ILE A 60 31.63 3.27 0.57
N SER A 61 32.70 2.79 1.18
CA SER A 61 33.65 3.64 1.92
C SER A 61 34.24 4.69 1.00
N ALA A 62 34.72 4.33 -0.20
CA ALA A 62 35.26 5.29 -1.15
C ALA A 62 34.21 6.36 -1.56
N THR A 63 32.96 5.95 -1.81
CA THR A 63 31.88 6.88 -2.18
C THR A 63 31.53 7.85 -1.05
N ILE A 64 31.44 7.35 0.19
CA ILE A 64 31.22 8.19 1.38
C ILE A 64 32.42 9.11 1.60
N GLU A 65 33.63 8.63 1.35
CA GLU A 65 34.85 9.42 1.45
C GLU A 65 34.83 10.63 0.51
N GLU A 66 34.42 10.42 -0.74
CA GLU A 66 34.36 11.44 -1.78
C GLU A 66 33.15 12.37 -1.66
N THR A 67 31.95 11.83 -1.40
CA THR A 67 30.69 12.57 -1.56
C THR A 67 29.96 12.84 -0.24
N GLY A 68 30.40 12.22 0.86
CA GLY A 68 29.73 12.28 2.16
C GLY A 68 28.53 11.33 2.32
N THR A 69 28.11 10.63 1.25
CA THR A 69 26.98 9.70 1.27
C THR A 69 27.21 8.50 0.33
N TYR A 70 26.22 7.62 0.18
CA TYR A 70 26.22 6.51 -0.77
C TYR A 70 24.79 6.07 -1.11
N GLU A 71 24.66 5.17 -2.09
CA GLU A 71 23.37 4.59 -2.47
C GLU A 71 23.29 3.11 -2.12
N LEU A 72 22.11 2.70 -1.61
CA LEU A 72 21.76 1.30 -1.45
C LEU A 72 21.46 0.66 -2.81
N THR A 73 21.89 -0.59 -2.98
CA THR A 73 21.35 -1.43 -4.05
C THR A 73 19.88 -1.75 -3.80
N GLN A 74 19.16 -2.19 -4.83
CA GLN A 74 17.75 -2.58 -4.68
C GLN A 74 17.58 -3.72 -3.65
N THR A 75 18.49 -4.69 -3.61
CA THR A 75 18.42 -5.82 -2.66
C THR A 75 18.67 -5.37 -1.22
N GLU A 76 19.62 -4.45 -1.02
CA GLU A 76 19.89 -3.84 0.28
C GLU A 76 18.68 -3.00 0.75
N LEU A 77 18.07 -2.20 -0.14
CA LEU A 77 16.86 -1.42 0.17
C LEU A 77 15.70 -2.31 0.61
N VAL A 78 15.44 -3.40 -0.14
CA VAL A 78 14.38 -4.36 0.19
C VAL A 78 14.63 -5.02 1.55
N TYR A 79 15.88 -5.44 1.80
CA TYR A 79 16.27 -6.02 3.08
C TYR A 79 16.06 -5.02 4.23
N GLY A 80 16.57 -3.79 4.06
CA GLY A 80 16.49 -2.75 5.07
C GLY A 80 15.05 -2.38 5.43
N ALA A 81 14.16 -2.22 4.45
CA ALA A 81 12.76 -1.86 4.70
C ALA A 81 12.00 -2.95 5.49
N LYS A 82 12.26 -4.22 5.16
CA LYS A 82 11.70 -5.37 5.87
C LYS A 82 12.25 -5.48 7.30
N LEU A 83 13.55 -5.26 7.45
CA LEU A 83 14.20 -5.31 8.76
C LEU A 83 13.76 -4.15 9.66
N ALA A 84 13.56 -2.94 9.12
CA ALA A 84 12.97 -1.82 9.85
C ALA A 84 11.57 -2.15 10.38
N TRP A 85 10.74 -2.84 9.61
CA TRP A 85 9.43 -3.31 10.09
C TRP A 85 9.59 -4.37 11.20
N ARG A 86 10.48 -5.36 10.99
CA ARG A 86 10.80 -6.38 12.01
C ARG A 86 11.29 -5.75 13.33
N ASN A 87 11.96 -4.62 13.24
CA ASN A 87 12.51 -3.87 14.38
C ASN A 87 11.52 -2.89 15.03
N ALA A 88 10.33 -2.66 14.45
CA ALA A 88 9.39 -1.65 14.94
C ALA A 88 8.68 -2.09 16.25
N PRO A 89 9.06 -1.55 17.42
CA PRO A 89 8.64 -2.11 18.71
C PRO A 89 7.14 -1.92 19.01
N ARG A 90 6.50 -0.96 18.34
CA ARG A 90 5.09 -0.60 18.50
C ARG A 90 4.16 -1.34 17.53
N CYS A 91 4.68 -2.23 16.67
CA CYS A 91 3.88 -2.93 15.68
C CYS A 91 3.56 -4.37 16.14
N ILE A 92 2.27 -4.65 16.35
CA ILE A 92 1.78 -5.99 16.69
C ILE A 92 1.76 -6.94 15.48
N GLY A 93 1.60 -6.42 14.26
CA GLY A 93 1.50 -7.19 13.01
C GLY A 93 2.82 -7.75 12.46
N ARG A 94 3.90 -7.77 13.26
CA ARG A 94 5.26 -8.06 12.78
C ARG A 94 5.51 -9.49 12.30
N ILE A 95 4.61 -10.45 12.53
CA ILE A 95 4.76 -11.80 11.93
C ILE A 95 4.87 -11.75 10.40
N GLN A 96 4.31 -10.71 9.78
CA GLN A 96 4.26 -10.51 8.33
C GLN A 96 5.49 -9.80 7.76
N TRP A 97 6.49 -9.46 8.59
CA TRP A 97 7.60 -8.56 8.23
C TRP A 97 8.33 -8.92 6.92
N SER A 98 8.42 -10.21 6.60
CA SER A 98 9.10 -10.70 5.40
C SER A 98 8.27 -10.57 4.12
N LYS A 99 6.94 -10.38 4.23
CA LYS A 99 5.97 -10.23 3.13
C LYS A 99 5.62 -8.77 2.85
N LEU A 100 6.65 -7.96 2.62
CA LEU A 100 6.52 -6.55 2.25
C LEU A 100 6.89 -6.34 0.78
N GLN A 101 5.99 -5.73 0.01
CA GLN A 101 6.33 -5.21 -1.33
C GLN A 101 7.06 -3.88 -1.17
N VAL A 102 8.21 -3.73 -1.82
CA VAL A 102 8.97 -2.47 -1.82
C VAL A 102 8.93 -1.87 -3.21
N PHE A 103 8.39 -0.66 -3.33
CA PHE A 103 8.45 0.15 -4.53
C PHE A 103 9.63 1.12 -4.40
N ASP A 104 10.68 0.90 -5.19
CA ASP A 104 11.81 1.82 -5.28
C ASP A 104 11.38 3.03 -6.12
N ALA A 105 11.23 4.18 -5.48
CA ALA A 105 10.87 5.46 -6.09
C ALA A 105 11.98 6.50 -5.88
N ARG A 106 13.23 6.07 -5.60
CA ARG A 106 14.38 6.97 -5.44
C ARG A 106 14.78 7.73 -6.70
N TYR A 107 14.23 7.35 -7.85
CA TYR A 107 14.39 8.07 -9.11
C TYR A 107 13.41 9.25 -9.27
N VAL A 108 12.41 9.38 -8.41
CA VAL A 108 11.38 10.42 -8.51
C VAL A 108 11.97 11.77 -8.13
N SER A 109 11.71 12.80 -8.95
CA SER A 109 12.25 14.15 -8.76
C SER A 109 11.21 15.25 -8.59
N THR A 110 9.91 14.93 -8.72
CA THR A 110 8.82 15.93 -8.73
C THR A 110 7.63 15.52 -7.85
N PRO A 111 6.81 16.47 -7.37
CA PRO A 111 5.62 16.15 -6.58
C PRO A 111 4.60 15.33 -7.38
N SER A 112 4.44 15.61 -8.68
CA SER A 112 3.61 14.80 -9.58
C SER A 112 4.11 13.35 -9.64
N GLY A 113 5.42 13.13 -9.78
CA GLY A 113 5.99 11.77 -9.75
C GLY A 113 5.77 11.06 -8.41
N MET A 114 5.79 11.80 -7.29
CA MET A 114 5.42 11.25 -5.98
C MET A 114 3.96 10.82 -5.95
N PHE A 115 3.06 11.67 -6.43
CA PHE A 115 1.63 11.37 -6.50
C PHE A 115 1.35 10.12 -7.32
N GLU A 116 2.02 9.93 -8.46
CA GLU A 116 1.93 8.73 -9.28
C GLU A 116 2.34 7.46 -8.53
N ALA A 117 3.50 7.52 -7.86
CA ALA A 117 4.02 6.40 -7.09
C ALA A 117 3.09 6.05 -5.91
N ILE A 118 2.49 7.06 -5.28
CA ILE A 118 1.50 6.89 -4.20
C ILE A 118 0.19 6.30 -4.73
N CYS A 119 -0.32 6.74 -5.87
CA CYS A 119 -1.52 6.14 -6.48
C CYS A 119 -1.30 4.67 -6.81
N ASN A 120 -0.12 4.32 -7.34
CA ASN A 120 0.25 2.93 -7.61
C ASN A 120 0.36 2.11 -6.30
N HIS A 121 0.92 2.71 -5.24
CA HIS A 121 0.97 2.12 -3.91
C HIS A 121 -0.42 1.82 -3.37
N ILE A 122 -1.34 2.79 -3.35
CA ILE A 122 -2.71 2.61 -2.85
C ILE A 122 -3.42 1.53 -3.66
N LYS A 123 -3.35 1.58 -5.00
CA LYS A 123 -3.95 0.56 -5.87
C LYS A 123 -3.42 -0.84 -5.56
N TYR A 124 -2.10 -0.97 -5.37
CA TYR A 124 -1.48 -2.24 -5.01
C TYR A 124 -1.87 -2.70 -3.62
N GLY A 125 -1.80 -1.83 -2.62
CA GLY A 125 -2.08 -2.13 -1.22
C GLY A 125 -3.54 -2.47 -0.98
N THR A 126 -4.47 -1.77 -1.63
CA THR A 126 -5.91 -2.00 -1.49
C THR A 126 -6.37 -3.28 -2.17
N ASN A 127 -5.86 -3.60 -3.38
CA ASN A 127 -6.08 -4.90 -4.06
C ASN A 127 -7.53 -5.44 -3.98
N LYS A 128 -8.51 -4.58 -4.27
CA LYS A 128 -9.95 -4.92 -4.25
C LYS A 128 -10.43 -5.50 -2.90
N GLY A 129 -9.87 -5.03 -1.78
CA GLY A 129 -10.22 -5.48 -0.42
C GLY A 129 -9.26 -6.53 0.16
N ASN A 130 -8.54 -7.30 -0.67
CA ASN A 130 -7.54 -8.26 -0.20
C ASN A 130 -6.19 -7.57 0.05
N LEU A 131 -6.09 -6.85 1.17
CA LEU A 131 -5.02 -5.90 1.45
C LEU A 131 -3.63 -6.54 1.41
N ARG A 132 -2.67 -5.81 0.87
CA ARG A 132 -1.26 -6.23 0.77
C ARG A 132 -0.35 -5.20 1.41
N SER A 133 0.59 -5.66 2.23
CA SER A 133 1.60 -4.77 2.80
C SER A 133 2.56 -4.27 1.72
N ALA A 134 2.74 -2.94 1.65
CA ALA A 134 3.68 -2.30 0.76
C ALA A 134 4.36 -1.10 1.42
N ILE A 135 5.51 -0.72 0.88
CA ILE A 135 6.21 0.54 1.15
C ILE A 135 6.68 1.14 -0.17
N THR A 136 6.58 2.46 -0.31
CA THR A 136 7.20 3.21 -1.42
C THR A 136 8.31 4.08 -0.84
N VAL A 137 9.55 3.90 -1.29
CA VAL A 137 10.70 4.66 -0.78
C VAL A 137 11.12 5.71 -1.80
N PHE A 138 10.99 6.98 -1.44
CA PHE A 138 11.43 8.14 -2.22
C PHE A 138 12.92 8.45 -1.96
N PRO A 139 13.54 9.44 -2.65
CA PRO A 139 14.95 9.77 -2.45
C PRO A 139 15.33 9.99 -0.98
N SER A 140 16.55 9.58 -0.62
CA SER A 140 17.12 9.86 0.69
C SER A 140 17.42 11.35 0.87
N ARG A 141 17.48 11.78 2.12
CA ARG A 141 17.99 13.08 2.52
C ARG A 141 19.43 13.25 2.04
N THR A 142 19.74 14.46 1.58
CA THR A 142 21.09 14.89 1.20
C THR A 142 21.61 15.91 2.21
N ASP A 143 21.29 17.18 2.02
CA ASP A 143 21.76 18.34 2.78
C ASP A 143 20.72 18.88 3.77
N GLY A 144 19.57 18.20 3.91
CA GLY A 144 18.47 18.62 4.78
C GLY A 144 17.58 19.71 4.17
N GLU A 145 18.01 20.33 3.08
CA GLU A 145 17.24 21.34 2.37
C GLU A 145 16.43 20.76 1.21
N HIS A 146 16.79 19.57 0.74
CA HIS A 146 16.22 18.92 -0.45
C HIS A 146 15.35 17.70 -0.15
N ASP A 147 14.75 17.64 1.02
CA ASP A 147 13.91 16.51 1.44
C ASP A 147 12.70 16.29 0.51
N PHE A 148 12.37 15.01 0.32
CA PHE A 148 11.07 14.56 -0.16
C PHE A 148 10.18 14.29 1.05
N ARG A 149 8.96 14.84 1.07
CA ARG A 149 8.02 14.67 2.19
C ARG A 149 6.60 14.47 1.67
N VAL A 150 5.91 13.50 2.26
CA VAL A 150 4.44 13.46 2.27
C VAL A 150 4.02 14.17 3.56
N TRP A 151 3.32 15.30 3.47
CA TRP A 151 2.97 16.07 4.66
C TRP A 151 1.88 15.37 5.47
N ASN A 152 0.99 14.64 4.79
CA ASN A 152 -0.07 13.89 5.42
C ASN A 152 0.49 12.86 6.43
N PRO A 153 -0.10 12.75 7.63
CA PRO A 153 0.22 11.66 8.57
C PRO A 153 -0.08 10.27 8.01
N GLN A 154 -1.19 10.13 7.29
CA GLN A 154 -1.59 8.93 6.55
C GLN A 154 -1.95 9.28 5.12
N LEU A 155 -1.79 8.35 4.17
CA LEU A 155 -2.15 8.58 2.76
C LEU A 155 -3.64 8.84 2.57
N ILE A 156 -4.49 8.20 3.38
CA ILE A 156 -5.94 8.36 3.35
C ILE A 156 -6.37 8.74 4.76
N SER A 157 -7.04 9.89 4.89
CA SER A 157 -7.62 10.39 6.12
C SER A 157 -8.86 11.21 5.81
N TYR A 158 -9.83 11.24 6.74
CA TYR A 158 -10.95 12.15 6.67
C TYR A 158 -10.58 13.54 7.21
N ALA A 159 -11.12 14.58 6.60
CA ALA A 159 -10.95 15.96 7.04
C ALA A 159 -11.67 16.24 8.36
N GLY A 160 -11.25 17.29 9.06
CA GLY A 160 -11.90 17.82 10.26
C GLY A 160 -12.14 19.32 10.12
N TYR A 161 -13.38 19.77 10.30
CA TYR A 161 -13.79 21.16 10.16
C TYR A 161 -14.25 21.72 11.50
N ARG A 162 -13.43 22.55 12.13
CA ARG A 162 -13.83 23.30 13.34
C ARG A 162 -14.99 24.24 13.01
N GLN A 163 -16.00 24.21 13.87
CA GLN A 163 -17.16 25.10 13.80
C GLN A 163 -16.98 26.28 14.76
N GLU A 164 -17.78 27.33 14.57
CA GLU A 164 -17.73 28.54 15.40
C GLU A 164 -18.10 28.26 16.87
N ASP A 165 -18.94 27.25 17.12
CA ASP A 165 -19.36 26.83 18.46
C ASP A 165 -18.34 25.91 19.17
N GLY A 166 -17.19 25.65 18.54
CA GLY A 166 -16.14 24.77 19.06
C GLY A 166 -16.33 23.28 18.74
N SER A 167 -17.46 22.90 18.13
CA SER A 167 -17.65 21.54 17.61
C SER A 167 -16.80 21.27 16.35
N CYS A 168 -16.79 20.02 15.89
CA CYS A 168 -16.07 19.62 14.69
C CYS A 168 -16.94 18.71 13.81
N ILE A 169 -17.00 19.01 12.51
CA ILE A 169 -17.55 18.10 11.50
C ILE A 169 -16.40 17.26 10.93
N GLY A 170 -16.58 15.95 10.82
CA GLY A 170 -15.54 15.04 10.37
C GLY A 170 -14.62 14.60 11.51
N ASP A 171 -13.33 14.45 11.25
CA ASP A 171 -12.36 13.89 12.20
C ASP A 171 -11.55 14.99 12.93
N PRO A 172 -11.78 15.20 14.25
CA PRO A 172 -11.14 16.28 14.99
C PRO A 172 -9.61 16.23 15.02
N ILE A 173 -9.01 15.03 14.89
CA ILE A 173 -7.53 14.91 14.90
C ILE A 173 -6.90 15.60 13.68
N ASN A 174 -7.66 15.75 12.60
CA ASN A 174 -7.18 16.29 11.34
C ASN A 174 -7.53 17.77 11.14
N CYS A 175 -8.12 18.46 12.13
CA CYS A 175 -8.50 19.88 11.98
C CYS A 175 -7.33 20.78 11.57
N GLU A 176 -6.19 20.72 12.28
CA GLU A 176 -5.00 21.53 11.96
C GLU A 176 -4.53 21.26 10.52
N PHE A 177 -4.48 19.99 10.12
CA PHE A 177 -4.03 19.63 8.79
C PHE A 177 -5.04 19.98 7.69
N THR A 178 -6.33 19.96 8.02
CA THR A 178 -7.42 20.39 7.14
C THR A 178 -7.33 21.89 6.87
N GLU A 179 -7.08 22.70 7.90
CA GLU A 179 -6.84 24.14 7.78
C GLU A 179 -5.61 24.43 6.90
N ILE A 180 -4.55 23.63 7.02
CA ILE A 180 -3.37 23.71 6.14
C ILE A 180 -3.76 23.41 4.69
N CYS A 181 -4.49 22.33 4.43
CA CYS A 181 -4.98 22.01 3.08
C CYS A 181 -5.82 23.16 2.51
N GLN A 182 -6.71 23.75 3.30
CA GLN A 182 -7.53 24.89 2.90
C GLN A 182 -6.68 26.13 2.60
N SER A 183 -5.62 26.39 3.39
CA SER A 183 -4.70 27.50 3.15
C SER A 183 -3.93 27.37 1.82
N LEU A 184 -3.70 26.12 1.39
CA LEU A 184 -3.10 25.76 0.10
C LEU A 184 -4.10 25.76 -1.07
N GLY A 185 -5.35 26.12 -0.82
CA GLY A 185 -6.37 26.28 -1.85
C GLY A 185 -7.33 25.10 -2.01
N TRP A 186 -7.23 24.06 -1.19
CA TRP A 186 -8.23 23.00 -1.16
C TRP A 186 -9.57 23.51 -0.66
N GLN A 187 -10.66 22.98 -1.20
CA GLN A 187 -12.01 23.22 -0.74
C GLN A 187 -12.72 21.88 -0.66
N GLY A 188 -12.86 21.34 0.56
CA GLY A 188 -13.69 20.17 0.78
C GLY A 188 -15.19 20.48 0.62
N MET A 189 -16.01 19.44 0.70
CA MET A 189 -17.46 19.56 0.68
C MET A 189 -18.02 20.03 2.03
N GLY A 190 -17.21 20.01 3.10
CA GLY A 190 -17.62 20.30 4.47
C GLY A 190 -18.34 19.11 5.13
N GLY A 191 -18.16 17.91 4.58
CA GLY A 191 -18.83 16.69 5.03
C GLY A 191 -18.04 15.91 6.08
N ARG A 192 -18.72 14.98 6.77
CA ARG A 192 -18.10 14.10 7.77
C ARG A 192 -17.03 13.16 7.19
N TRP A 193 -17.17 12.82 5.91
CA TRP A 193 -16.37 11.79 5.23
C TRP A 193 -15.60 12.33 4.02
N ASP A 194 -15.21 13.60 4.10
CA ASP A 194 -14.39 14.24 3.07
C ASP A 194 -12.96 13.71 3.14
N ILE A 195 -12.45 13.18 2.04
CA ILE A 195 -11.08 12.67 1.97
C ILE A 195 -10.14 13.84 1.77
N LEU A 196 -9.12 13.94 2.63
CA LEU A 196 -8.08 14.94 2.51
C LEU A 196 -7.25 14.74 1.23
N PRO A 197 -6.81 15.83 0.58
CA PRO A 197 -5.87 15.73 -0.53
C PRO A 197 -4.48 15.34 -0.01
N LEU A 198 -3.62 14.85 -0.89
CA LEU A 198 -2.21 14.69 -0.62
C LEU A 198 -1.47 16.02 -0.79
N ILE A 199 -0.65 16.37 0.20
CA ILE A 199 0.24 17.53 0.17
C ILE A 199 1.67 17.02 0.08
N LEU A 200 2.30 17.23 -1.08
CA LEU A 200 3.56 16.58 -1.46
C LEU A 200 4.62 17.63 -1.77
N SER A 201 5.77 17.55 -1.10
CA SER A 201 6.96 18.34 -1.43
C SER A 201 8.07 17.43 -1.93
N ALA A 202 8.67 17.78 -3.06
CA ALA A 202 9.79 17.08 -3.65
C ALA A 202 11.00 18.01 -3.69
N ASN A 203 12.19 17.47 -3.40
CA ASN A 203 13.45 18.19 -3.53
C ASN A 203 13.44 19.57 -2.83
N GLY A 204 12.88 19.62 -1.62
CA GLY A 204 12.82 20.85 -0.81
C GLY A 204 11.95 21.99 -1.35
N GLN A 205 11.16 21.76 -2.40
CA GLN A 205 10.27 22.79 -2.94
C GLN A 205 9.03 22.96 -2.07
N ASP A 206 8.36 24.11 -2.21
CA ASP A 206 7.03 24.31 -1.61
C ASP A 206 6.08 23.17 -2.05
N PRO A 207 5.16 22.73 -1.18
CA PRO A 207 4.34 21.58 -1.46
C PRO A 207 3.30 21.86 -2.55
N GLU A 208 2.96 20.82 -3.29
CA GLU A 208 1.85 20.80 -4.23
C GLU A 208 0.71 19.92 -3.70
N LEU A 209 -0.52 20.28 -4.09
CA LEU A 209 -1.74 19.64 -3.65
C LEU A 209 -2.29 18.71 -4.73
N PHE A 210 -2.63 17.47 -4.35
CA PHE A 210 -3.19 16.47 -5.25
C PHE A 210 -4.41 15.79 -4.63
N GLU A 211 -5.55 15.84 -5.29
CA GLU A 211 -6.73 15.07 -4.88
C GLU A 211 -6.58 13.60 -5.29
N LEU A 212 -6.86 12.70 -4.35
CA LEU A 212 -6.86 11.27 -4.62
C LEU A 212 -8.04 10.90 -5.53
N PRO A 213 -7.83 10.10 -6.59
CA PRO A 213 -8.92 9.58 -7.41
C PRO A 213 -9.88 8.75 -6.54
N PRO A 214 -11.20 9.03 -6.55
CA PRO A 214 -12.17 8.31 -5.73
C PRO A 214 -12.14 6.79 -5.91
N ASP A 215 -11.89 6.31 -7.13
CA ASP A 215 -11.82 4.88 -7.47
C ASP A 215 -10.65 4.13 -6.78
N LEU A 216 -9.66 4.84 -6.23
CA LEU A 216 -8.59 4.23 -5.45
C LEU A 216 -8.94 4.06 -3.97
N ILE A 217 -10.02 4.69 -3.51
CA ILE A 217 -10.39 4.75 -2.09
C ILE A 217 -11.52 3.75 -1.85
N THR A 218 -11.17 2.58 -1.32
CA THR A 218 -12.17 1.62 -0.82
C THR A 218 -12.65 2.08 0.56
N ARG A 219 -13.95 2.36 0.67
CA ARG A 219 -14.64 2.66 1.93
C ARG A 219 -15.51 1.48 2.33
N VAL A 220 -15.61 1.23 3.63
CA VAL A 220 -16.44 0.19 4.22
C VAL A 220 -17.55 0.89 5.02
N PRO A 221 -18.82 0.84 4.58
CA PRO A 221 -19.93 1.30 5.39
C PRO A 221 -20.11 0.35 6.58
N ILE A 222 -20.35 0.92 7.76
CA ILE A 222 -20.41 0.17 9.01
C ILE A 222 -21.85 -0.18 9.35
N SER A 223 -22.07 -1.46 9.56
CA SER A 223 -23.34 -2.09 9.94
C SER A 223 -23.09 -3.12 11.06
N HIS A 224 -24.16 -3.53 11.73
CA HIS A 224 -24.08 -4.49 12.82
C HIS A 224 -24.91 -5.73 12.48
N PRO A 225 -24.45 -6.96 12.83
CA PRO A 225 -25.19 -8.20 12.55
C PRO A 225 -26.60 -8.22 13.14
N GLU A 226 -26.74 -7.72 14.37
CA GLU A 226 -27.99 -7.74 15.13
C GLU A 226 -28.71 -6.38 15.16
N TYR A 227 -27.99 -5.31 15.53
CA TYR A 227 -28.53 -3.95 15.62
C TYR A 227 -28.69 -3.27 14.25
N LYS A 228 -29.83 -3.47 13.59
CA LYS A 228 -30.12 -2.86 12.27
C LYS A 228 -29.97 -1.33 12.23
N TRP A 229 -30.28 -0.66 13.34
CA TRP A 229 -30.15 0.80 13.47
C TRP A 229 -28.70 1.30 13.33
N PHE A 230 -27.69 0.43 13.41
CA PHE A 230 -26.28 0.82 13.31
C PHE A 230 -25.97 1.36 11.91
N ALA A 231 -26.56 0.77 10.86
CA ALA A 231 -26.41 1.26 9.48
C ALA A 231 -26.98 2.68 9.29
N GLU A 232 -28.04 3.02 10.03
CA GLU A 232 -28.67 4.35 9.99
C GLU A 232 -27.78 5.44 10.59
N MET A 233 -26.73 5.09 11.35
CA MET A 233 -25.75 6.05 11.86
C MET A 233 -24.84 6.61 10.76
N GLY A 234 -24.86 6.03 9.55
CA GLY A 234 -24.09 6.51 8.40
C GLY A 234 -22.58 6.52 8.63
N LEU A 235 -22.08 5.57 9.41
CA LEU A 235 -20.66 5.40 9.70
C LEU A 235 -19.96 4.70 8.54
N GLU A 236 -18.77 5.18 8.17
CA GLU A 236 -17.90 4.51 7.21
C GLU A 236 -16.43 4.70 7.57
N TRP A 237 -15.56 3.80 7.10
CA TRP A 237 -14.12 3.95 7.25
C TRP A 237 -13.37 3.52 5.98
N TYR A 238 -12.22 4.13 5.70
CA TYR A 238 -11.39 3.71 4.58
C TYR A 238 -10.66 2.40 4.91
N ALA A 239 -10.48 1.54 3.91
CA ALA A 239 -9.95 0.19 4.12
C ALA A 239 -8.44 0.13 4.39
N LEU A 240 -7.67 1.08 3.85
CA LEU A 240 -6.20 0.99 3.79
C LEU A 240 -5.53 1.90 4.85
N PRO A 241 -4.98 1.36 5.96
CA PRO A 241 -4.15 2.12 6.88
C PRO A 241 -2.75 2.28 6.31
N ALA A 242 -2.41 3.50 5.85
CA ALA A 242 -1.13 3.78 5.23
C ALA A 242 -0.44 4.97 5.90
N VAL A 243 0.53 4.71 6.78
CA VAL A 243 1.34 5.73 7.45
C VAL A 243 2.27 6.38 6.43
N SER A 244 2.33 7.71 6.40
CA SER A 244 3.13 8.46 5.42
C SER A 244 4.06 9.51 6.01
N SER A 245 3.98 9.79 7.31
CA SER A 245 4.80 10.83 7.95
C SER A 245 6.04 10.32 8.69
N MET A 246 6.38 9.03 8.62
CA MET A 246 7.62 8.50 9.22
C MET A 246 8.83 8.63 8.28
N CYS A 247 10.03 8.55 8.84
CA CYS A 247 11.30 8.50 8.13
C CYS A 247 11.88 7.09 8.23
N PHE A 248 12.31 6.51 7.11
CA PHE A 248 13.01 5.23 7.08
C PHE A 248 14.52 5.46 7.23
N ASP A 249 15.11 4.91 8.29
CA ASP A 249 16.53 5.06 8.62
C ASP A 249 17.26 3.74 8.42
N CYS A 250 18.21 3.73 7.47
CA CYS A 250 18.86 2.51 7.02
C CYS A 250 20.32 2.75 6.61
N GLY A 251 21.25 2.06 7.28
CA GLY A 251 22.65 2.04 6.88
C GLY A 251 23.31 3.43 6.86
N GLY A 252 22.96 4.30 7.81
CA GLY A 252 23.46 5.68 7.84
C GLY A 252 22.65 6.66 6.98
N LEU A 253 21.78 6.20 6.09
CA LEU A 253 20.90 7.03 5.26
C LEU A 253 19.54 7.27 5.92
N GLU A 254 18.91 8.39 5.57
CA GLU A 254 17.55 8.73 6.00
C GLU A 254 16.67 8.94 4.76
N PHE A 255 15.48 8.33 4.74
CA PHE A 255 14.48 8.44 3.68
C PHE A 255 13.22 9.12 4.25
N PRO A 256 13.10 10.46 4.17
CA PRO A 256 12.06 11.22 4.86
C PRO A 256 10.64 11.04 4.29
N ALA A 257 10.52 10.47 3.08
CA ALA A 257 9.26 10.04 2.51
C ALA A 257 9.31 8.55 2.18
N CYS A 258 8.62 7.75 2.99
CA CYS A 258 8.58 6.31 2.83
C CYS A 258 7.20 5.72 3.17
N PRO A 259 6.09 6.18 2.56
CA PRO A 259 4.76 5.73 2.96
C PRO A 259 4.62 4.21 2.87
N PHE A 260 4.03 3.62 3.91
CA PHE A 260 3.83 2.18 4.02
C PHE A 260 2.46 1.83 4.58
N ASN A 261 1.96 0.65 4.21
CA ASN A 261 0.68 0.14 4.68
C ASN A 261 0.76 -1.31 5.16
N GLY A 262 -0.18 -1.66 6.02
CA GLY A 262 -0.57 -3.03 6.32
C GLY A 262 -2.07 -3.19 6.11
N TRP A 263 -2.73 -3.82 7.07
CA TRP A 263 -4.18 -3.84 7.22
C TRP A 263 -4.53 -3.53 8.67
N TYR A 264 -5.78 -3.13 8.90
CA TYR A 264 -6.24 -2.74 10.23
C TYR A 264 -6.34 -3.94 11.18
N MET A 265 -5.99 -3.67 12.44
CA MET A 265 -6.59 -4.35 13.58
C MET A 265 -7.89 -3.63 13.96
N VAL A 266 -8.97 -4.40 14.21
CA VAL A 266 -10.34 -3.85 14.43
C VAL A 266 -10.38 -2.69 15.42
N THR A 267 -9.62 -2.80 16.51
CA THR A 267 -9.63 -1.84 17.60
C THR A 267 -9.05 -0.48 17.23
N GLU A 268 -8.25 -0.38 16.16
CA GLU A 268 -7.79 0.90 15.64
C GLU A 268 -8.98 1.76 15.21
N ILE A 269 -9.90 1.18 14.42
CA ILE A 269 -11.10 1.86 13.97
C ILE A 269 -12.12 1.97 15.11
N ALA A 270 -12.50 0.82 15.68
CA ALA A 270 -13.61 0.76 16.61
C ALA A 270 -13.32 1.49 17.93
N ALA A 271 -12.17 1.21 18.57
CA ALA A 271 -11.88 1.79 19.87
C ALA A 271 -11.26 3.18 19.78
N ARG A 272 -10.39 3.44 18.80
CA ARG A 272 -9.68 4.72 18.71
C ARG A 272 -10.40 5.70 17.79
N ASP A 273 -10.63 5.34 16.54
CA ASP A 273 -11.20 6.28 15.56
C ASP A 273 -12.66 6.66 15.89
N PHE A 274 -13.49 5.67 16.25
CA PHE A 274 -14.90 5.89 16.56
C PHE A 274 -15.16 6.32 18.00
N CYS A 275 -14.43 5.75 18.97
CA CYS A 275 -14.82 5.85 20.37
C CYS A 275 -13.93 6.76 21.23
N ASP A 276 -12.75 7.20 20.76
CA ASP A 276 -11.97 8.17 21.52
C ASP A 276 -12.75 9.50 21.64
N PRO A 277 -12.80 10.14 22.83
CA PRO A 277 -13.52 11.40 23.02
C PRO A 277 -13.00 12.57 22.19
N HIS A 278 -11.74 12.50 21.76
CA HIS A 278 -11.09 13.52 20.93
C HIS A 278 -11.09 13.14 19.43
N ARG A 279 -11.88 12.12 19.05
CA ARG A 279 -12.11 11.64 17.68
C ARG A 279 -13.59 11.73 17.36
N LEU A 280 -14.20 10.71 16.74
CA LEU A 280 -15.61 10.75 16.36
C LEU A 280 -16.58 10.60 17.54
N ASN A 281 -16.09 10.16 18.71
CA ASN A 281 -16.81 10.15 20.00
C ASN A 281 -18.25 9.61 19.95
N ILE A 282 -18.49 8.48 19.25
CA ILE A 282 -19.85 7.95 19.03
C ILE A 282 -20.43 7.17 20.22
N MET A 283 -19.65 7.01 21.30
CA MET A 283 -19.94 6.06 22.38
C MET A 283 -21.32 6.27 23.01
N GLU A 284 -21.67 7.52 23.33
CA GLU A 284 -22.94 7.83 23.99
C GLU A 284 -24.15 7.57 23.07
N ASP A 285 -24.04 7.89 21.78
CA ASP A 285 -25.10 7.63 20.80
C ASP A 285 -25.38 6.13 20.65
N VAL A 286 -24.31 5.32 20.58
CA VAL A 286 -24.42 3.85 20.54
C VAL A 286 -25.07 3.34 21.83
N GLY A 287 -24.59 3.79 23.00
CA GLY A 287 -25.14 3.37 24.29
C GLY A 287 -26.64 3.67 24.44
N ARG A 288 -27.09 4.84 23.98
CA ARG A 288 -28.51 5.22 23.97
C ARG A 288 -29.33 4.39 22.99
N LYS A 289 -28.83 4.13 21.78
CA LYS A 289 -29.51 3.29 20.79
C LYS A 289 -29.60 1.81 21.20
N MET A 290 -28.66 1.34 22.03
CA MET A 290 -28.73 0.04 22.69
C MET A 290 -29.70 -0.01 23.88
N GLY A 291 -30.29 1.12 24.30
CA GLY A 291 -31.16 1.20 25.46
C GLY A 291 -30.43 1.04 26.81
N LEU A 292 -29.12 1.35 26.85
CA LEU A 292 -28.33 1.29 28.08
C LEU A 292 -28.53 2.55 28.92
N ASP A 293 -28.39 2.42 30.24
CA ASP A 293 -28.34 3.60 31.13
C ASP A 293 -26.96 4.26 31.07
N THR A 294 -26.85 5.32 30.26
CA THR A 294 -25.61 6.06 30.02
C THR A 294 -25.27 7.08 31.10
N ARG A 295 -26.10 7.23 32.14
CA ARG A 295 -25.93 8.27 33.18
C ARG A 295 -24.91 7.89 34.25
N ASN A 296 -24.61 6.60 34.39
CA ASN A 296 -23.75 6.09 35.46
C ASN A 296 -22.70 5.11 34.92
N ASN A 297 -21.42 5.34 35.22
CA ASN A 297 -20.34 4.47 34.78
C ASN A 297 -20.40 3.05 35.39
N SER A 298 -21.02 2.86 36.57
CA SER A 298 -21.10 1.53 37.20
C SER A 298 -22.03 0.55 36.46
N THR A 299 -22.83 1.01 35.50
CA THR A 299 -23.64 0.15 34.63
C THR A 299 -22.79 -0.53 33.54
N LEU A 300 -21.52 -0.13 33.40
CA LEU A 300 -20.57 -0.58 32.39
C LEU A 300 -21.12 -0.40 30.96
N TRP A 301 -21.92 0.65 30.75
CA TRP A 301 -22.53 0.91 29.46
C TRP A 301 -21.48 1.20 28.37
N LYS A 302 -20.35 1.82 28.74
CA LYS A 302 -19.24 2.09 27.83
C LYS A 302 -18.59 0.81 27.35
N ASP A 303 -18.33 -0.13 28.26
CA ASP A 303 -17.74 -1.42 27.95
C ASP A 303 -18.65 -2.21 27.00
N LYS A 304 -19.94 -2.28 27.30
CA LYS A 304 -20.95 -2.93 26.44
C LYS A 304 -21.01 -2.29 25.05
N ALA A 305 -21.15 -0.96 24.98
CA ALA A 305 -21.22 -0.25 23.71
C ALA A 305 -19.93 -0.43 22.89
N LEU A 306 -18.76 -0.34 23.52
CA LEU A 306 -17.47 -0.48 22.85
C LEU A 306 -17.29 -1.88 22.22
N VAL A 307 -17.74 -2.93 22.90
CA VAL A 307 -17.75 -4.29 22.34
C VAL A 307 -18.59 -4.34 21.07
N GLU A 308 -19.81 -3.81 21.09
CA GLU A 308 -20.68 -3.83 19.91
C GLU A 308 -20.17 -2.98 18.74
N VAL A 309 -19.46 -1.88 19.01
CA VAL A 309 -18.77 -1.10 17.95
C VAL A 309 -17.67 -1.95 17.30
N ASN A 310 -16.91 -2.73 18.09
CA ASN A 310 -15.91 -3.64 17.54
C ASN A 310 -16.54 -4.75 16.70
N VAL A 311 -17.67 -5.32 17.15
CA VAL A 311 -18.45 -6.31 16.39
C VAL A 311 -18.93 -5.72 15.06
N ALA A 312 -19.47 -4.50 15.07
CA ALA A 312 -19.93 -3.81 13.86
C ALA A 312 -18.80 -3.63 12.84
N VAL A 313 -17.64 -3.14 13.27
CA VAL A 313 -16.48 -2.91 12.39
C VAL A 313 -15.99 -4.23 11.80
N LEU A 314 -15.78 -5.26 12.64
CA LEU A 314 -15.29 -6.56 12.18
C LEU A 314 -16.27 -7.20 11.18
N HIS A 315 -17.56 -7.23 11.50
CA HIS A 315 -18.60 -7.72 10.62
C HIS A 315 -18.59 -6.99 9.27
N SER A 316 -18.53 -5.66 9.31
CA SER A 316 -18.63 -4.83 8.10
C SER A 316 -17.47 -5.07 7.15
N PHE A 317 -16.25 -5.14 7.67
CA PHE A 317 -15.08 -5.46 6.85
C PHE A 317 -15.15 -6.86 6.27
N GLN A 318 -15.55 -7.86 7.06
CA GLN A 318 -15.69 -9.24 6.61
C GLN A 318 -16.77 -9.40 5.51
N THR A 319 -17.94 -8.80 5.69
CA THR A 319 -19.04 -8.86 4.71
C THR A 319 -18.72 -8.14 3.41
N HIS A 320 -17.88 -7.11 3.45
CA HIS A 320 -17.38 -6.41 2.26
C HIS A 320 -16.11 -7.05 1.69
N ASN A 321 -15.68 -8.21 2.18
CA ASN A 321 -14.48 -8.92 1.76
C ASN A 321 -13.19 -8.07 1.83
N VAL A 322 -13.09 -7.22 2.87
CA VAL A 322 -11.91 -6.41 3.15
C VAL A 322 -11.11 -7.03 4.29
N THR A 323 -9.81 -7.19 4.08
CA THR A 323 -8.89 -7.75 5.08
C THR A 323 -8.89 -6.91 6.36
N ILE A 324 -9.17 -7.56 7.49
CA ILE A 324 -9.08 -7.00 8.83
C ILE A 324 -8.70 -8.12 9.80
N MET A 325 -8.12 -7.79 10.95
CA MET A 325 -7.77 -8.76 12.00
C MET A 325 -8.33 -8.31 13.35
N ASP A 326 -8.94 -9.22 14.10
CA ASP A 326 -9.34 -8.94 15.49
C ASP A 326 -8.12 -8.92 16.42
N HIS A 327 -8.28 -8.29 17.58
CA HIS A 327 -7.18 -8.06 18.51
C HIS A 327 -6.73 -9.31 19.28
N HIS A 328 -7.57 -10.36 19.39
CA HIS A 328 -7.16 -11.63 19.98
C HIS A 328 -6.24 -12.38 19.02
N SER A 329 -6.67 -12.56 17.77
CA SER A 329 -5.86 -13.18 16.70
C SER A 329 -4.53 -12.45 16.48
N ALA A 330 -4.56 -11.11 16.48
CA ALA A 330 -3.34 -10.29 16.35
C ALA A 330 -2.37 -10.53 17.51
N SER A 331 -2.89 -10.60 18.75
CA SER A 331 -2.08 -10.84 19.94
C SER A 331 -1.47 -12.25 19.95
N GLU A 332 -2.24 -13.28 19.63
CA GLU A 332 -1.71 -14.66 19.50
C GLU A 332 -0.65 -14.78 18.41
N SER A 333 -0.90 -14.12 17.26
CA SER A 333 0.06 -14.06 16.17
C SER A 333 1.34 -13.33 16.56
N PHE A 334 1.24 -12.27 17.36
CA PHE A 334 2.40 -11.56 17.89
C PHE A 334 3.22 -12.44 18.83
N MET A 335 2.59 -13.22 19.70
CA MET A 335 3.31 -14.14 20.59
C MET A 335 4.12 -15.19 19.81
N LYS A 336 3.55 -15.76 18.74
CA LYS A 336 4.29 -16.64 17.82
C LYS A 336 5.47 -15.93 17.16
N HIS A 337 5.31 -14.66 16.78
CA HIS A 337 6.42 -13.86 16.27
C HIS A 337 7.50 -13.68 17.35
N PHE A 338 7.11 -13.24 18.55
CA PHE A 338 8.00 -12.99 19.68
C PHE A 338 8.85 -14.23 20.01
N GLU A 339 8.24 -15.41 20.16
CA GLU A 339 8.93 -16.68 20.39
C GLU A 339 9.94 -17.03 19.29
N ASN A 340 9.54 -16.83 18.02
CA ASN A 340 10.44 -17.07 16.89
C ASN A 340 11.64 -16.13 16.89
N GLU A 341 11.45 -14.85 17.23
CA GLU A 341 12.51 -13.86 17.29
C GLU A 341 13.49 -14.14 18.44
N GLN A 342 12.97 -14.55 19.62
CA GLN A 342 13.80 -15.01 20.73
C GLN A 342 14.68 -16.19 20.31
N ARG A 343 14.11 -17.18 19.59
CA ARG A 343 14.87 -18.35 19.11
C ARG A 343 15.88 -18.00 18.02
N LEU A 344 15.53 -17.13 17.09
CA LEU A 344 16.34 -16.86 15.89
C LEU A 344 17.45 -15.84 16.12
N ARG A 345 17.21 -14.84 16.98
CA ARG A 345 18.17 -13.74 17.21
C ARG A 345 18.32 -13.32 18.67
N GLY A 346 17.75 -14.07 19.62
CA GLY A 346 17.89 -13.83 21.06
C GLY A 346 17.14 -12.60 21.59
N GLY A 347 16.24 -12.01 20.80
CA GLY A 347 15.60 -10.75 21.15
C GLY A 347 14.43 -10.35 20.24
N CYS A 348 13.37 -9.76 20.82
CA CYS A 348 12.33 -9.03 20.11
C CYS A 348 12.07 -7.67 20.80
N PRO A 349 12.45 -6.51 20.20
CA PRO A 349 12.13 -5.21 20.79
C PRO A 349 10.61 -5.02 20.78
N ALA A 350 10.02 -4.70 21.92
CA ALA A 350 8.57 -4.52 22.00
C ALA A 350 8.19 -3.45 23.04
N ASP A 351 7.29 -2.56 22.65
CA ASP A 351 6.72 -1.51 23.50
C ASP A 351 5.36 -2.01 24.02
N TRP A 352 5.35 -2.55 25.23
CA TRP A 352 4.16 -3.17 25.84
C TRP A 352 2.95 -2.21 25.84
N VAL A 353 3.18 -0.91 26.03
CA VAL A 353 2.14 0.13 26.06
C VAL A 353 1.40 0.22 24.72
N TRP A 354 2.08 -0.11 23.61
CA TRP A 354 1.50 -0.10 22.26
C TRP A 354 1.05 -1.49 21.78
N ILE A 355 1.68 -2.55 22.26
CA ILE A 355 1.35 -3.93 21.84
C ILE A 355 0.04 -4.41 22.48
N VAL A 356 -0.25 -4.03 23.73
CA VAL A 356 -1.51 -4.41 24.37
C VAL A 356 -2.68 -3.67 23.71
N PRO A 357 -3.72 -4.38 23.22
CA PRO A 357 -4.87 -3.73 22.60
C PRO A 357 -5.63 -2.79 23.56
N PRO A 358 -6.29 -1.73 23.04
CA PRO A 358 -6.96 -0.70 23.86
C PRO A 358 -8.28 -1.16 24.50
N ILE A 359 -8.70 -2.40 24.25
CA ILE A 359 -9.83 -3.08 24.88
C ILE A 359 -9.40 -4.51 25.20
N SER A 360 -9.99 -5.11 26.23
CA SER A 360 -9.77 -6.54 26.52
C SER A 360 -8.31 -6.90 26.85
N GLY A 361 -7.53 -5.96 27.39
CA GLY A 361 -6.08 -6.11 27.59
C GLY A 361 -5.68 -7.44 28.24
N SER A 362 -6.11 -7.70 29.48
CA SER A 362 -5.70 -8.89 30.24
C SER A 362 -6.28 -10.22 29.75
N ILE A 363 -7.22 -10.20 28.80
CA ILE A 363 -7.71 -11.41 28.13
C ILE A 363 -7.01 -11.65 26.79
N THR A 364 -5.94 -10.90 26.49
CA THR A 364 -5.00 -11.17 25.40
C THR A 364 -3.69 -11.72 25.98
N PRO A 365 -2.98 -12.61 25.27
CA PRO A 365 -1.76 -13.22 25.79
C PRO A 365 -0.62 -12.20 25.95
N VAL A 366 -0.61 -11.13 25.15
CA VAL A 366 0.44 -10.10 25.18
C VAL A 366 0.46 -9.29 26.48
N PHE A 367 -0.65 -9.19 27.19
CA PHE A 367 -0.70 -8.53 28.49
C PHE A 367 0.19 -9.23 29.52
N HIS A 368 0.24 -10.57 29.49
CA HIS A 368 0.96 -11.40 30.45
C HIS A 368 2.45 -11.62 30.08
N GLN A 369 2.88 -11.11 28.92
CA GLN A 369 4.25 -11.25 28.45
C GLN A 369 5.07 -10.03 28.86
N GLU A 370 6.12 -10.24 29.66
CA GLU A 370 7.14 -9.22 29.91
C GLU A 370 7.90 -8.91 28.61
N MET A 371 8.11 -7.63 28.33
CA MET A 371 8.74 -7.16 27.09
C MET A 371 9.86 -6.16 27.41
N SER A 372 10.92 -6.21 26.61
CA SER A 372 11.99 -5.21 26.67
C SER A 372 11.87 -4.24 25.50
N LEU A 373 11.76 -2.95 25.82
CA LEU A 373 11.80 -1.88 24.83
C LEU A 373 13.26 -1.45 24.59
N TYR A 374 13.73 -1.67 23.37
CA TYR A 374 15.01 -1.17 22.88
C TYR A 374 14.89 -0.87 21.37
N HIS A 375 15.86 -0.13 20.84
CA HIS A 375 15.83 0.34 19.46
C HIS A 375 16.97 -0.28 18.67
N LEU A 376 16.64 -0.82 17.50
CA LEU A 376 17.60 -1.36 16.53
C LEU A 376 17.56 -0.51 15.26
N LYS A 377 18.60 -0.65 14.43
CA LYS A 377 18.60 -0.19 13.05
C LYS A 377 18.58 -1.39 12.10
N PRO A 378 18.08 -1.24 10.86
CA PRO A 378 17.25 -0.14 10.34
C PRO A 378 15.95 0.05 11.14
N SER A 379 15.33 1.23 11.03
CA SER A 379 14.08 1.56 11.75
C SER A 379 13.20 2.55 11.01
N TYR A 380 11.93 2.64 11.42
CA TYR A 380 11.04 3.74 11.08
C TYR A 380 11.00 4.72 12.27
N GLU A 381 11.44 5.94 12.04
CA GLU A 381 11.52 7.00 13.05
C GLU A 381 10.42 8.04 12.78
N TYR A 382 9.96 8.70 13.84
CA TYR A 382 9.08 9.85 13.66
C TYR A 382 9.90 11.05 13.17
N GLN A 383 9.20 12.08 12.72
CA GLN A 383 9.81 13.33 12.27
C GLN A 383 8.80 14.46 12.52
N ASP A 384 9.29 15.69 12.62
CA ASP A 384 8.40 16.83 12.83
C ASP A 384 7.47 17.02 11.62
N PRO A 385 6.21 17.43 11.83
CA PRO A 385 5.30 17.72 10.73
C PRO A 385 5.93 18.73 9.77
N ALA A 386 5.90 18.42 8.47
CA ALA A 386 6.66 19.18 7.47
C ALA A 386 6.31 20.67 7.47
N TRP A 387 5.03 21.03 7.66
CA TRP A 387 4.60 22.43 7.73
C TRP A 387 5.17 23.22 8.92
N LYS A 388 5.65 22.55 9.97
CA LYS A 388 6.26 23.21 11.15
C LYS A 388 7.72 23.57 10.91
N THR A 389 8.40 22.88 9.98
CA THR A 389 9.83 23.05 9.71
C THR A 389 10.12 23.60 8.31
N HIS A 390 9.14 23.61 7.40
CA HIS A 390 9.30 24.04 6.02
C HIS A 390 9.62 25.54 5.91
N VAL A 391 10.66 25.87 5.13
CA VAL A 391 11.00 27.25 4.79
C VAL A 391 10.38 27.60 3.44
N TRP A 392 9.29 28.36 3.47
CA TRP A 392 8.57 28.80 2.27
C TRP A 392 9.47 29.63 1.34
N LYS A 393 9.56 29.21 0.08
CA LYS A 393 10.33 29.94 -0.93
C LYS A 393 9.55 31.19 -1.32
N LYS A 394 9.94 32.35 -0.77
CA LYS A 394 9.32 33.65 -1.09
C LYS A 394 9.19 33.83 -2.60
N SER A 395 7.96 33.90 -3.10
CA SER A 395 7.70 34.46 -4.42
C SER A 395 8.27 35.88 -4.45
N LYS A 396 9.26 36.13 -5.31
CA LYS A 396 9.89 37.45 -5.48
C LYS A 396 8.93 38.54 -5.98
N ASP A 397 7.63 38.25 -6.18
CA ASP A 397 6.65 39.21 -6.73
C ASP A 397 5.55 39.70 -5.78
N SER A 398 5.46 39.29 -4.50
CA SER A 398 4.29 39.68 -3.68
C SER A 398 4.52 40.83 -2.70
N ARG A 399 5.02 41.98 -3.18
CA ARG A 399 4.82 43.28 -2.50
C ARG A 399 3.61 44.05 -3.01
N THR A 400 2.81 43.44 -3.89
CA THR A 400 1.53 43.98 -4.35
C THR A 400 0.44 42.95 -4.11
N THR A 401 -0.37 43.22 -3.09
CA THR A 401 -1.77 42.77 -2.92
C THR A 401 -2.01 41.27 -3.12
N ILE A 402 -2.28 40.55 -2.02
CA ILE A 402 -2.96 39.25 -2.03
C ILE A 402 -4.35 39.45 -2.65
N ARG A 403 -4.41 39.47 -3.98
CA ARG A 403 -5.65 39.40 -4.74
C ARG A 403 -5.93 37.91 -4.93
N LYS A 404 -6.86 37.41 -4.11
CA LYS A 404 -7.58 36.14 -4.27
C LYS A 404 -7.93 35.93 -5.75
N THR A 405 -7.06 35.26 -6.50
CA THR A 405 -7.40 34.75 -7.82
C THR A 405 -7.89 33.34 -7.59
N LYS A 406 -9.22 33.19 -7.52
CA LYS A 406 -9.89 31.89 -7.65
C LYS A 406 -9.34 31.22 -8.90
N ARG A 407 -8.46 30.23 -8.76
CA ARG A 407 -8.12 29.31 -9.85
C ARG A 407 -9.38 28.49 -10.13
N LYS A 408 -10.21 28.99 -11.05
CA LYS A 408 -11.24 28.18 -11.70
C LYS A 408 -10.51 27.11 -12.50
N PHE A 409 -10.65 25.85 -12.11
CA PHE A 409 -10.12 24.71 -12.86
C PHE A 409 -10.56 24.82 -14.32
N ARG A 410 -9.60 24.93 -15.23
CA ARG A 410 -9.91 24.98 -16.67
C ARG A 410 -10.13 23.56 -17.15
N PHE A 411 -11.04 23.35 -18.10
CA PHE A 411 -11.28 22.07 -18.80
C PHE A 411 -10.00 21.36 -19.26
N LYS A 412 -8.93 22.12 -19.48
CA LYS A 412 -7.58 21.66 -19.83
C LYS A 412 -6.86 20.88 -18.71
N GLU A 413 -7.17 21.13 -17.44
CA GLU A 413 -6.60 20.44 -16.27
C GLU A 413 -7.33 19.11 -16.03
N ILE A 414 -8.65 19.07 -16.17
CA ILE A 414 -9.44 17.83 -16.19
C ILE A 414 -9.00 16.95 -17.38
N ALA A 415 -8.84 17.52 -18.56
CA ALA A 415 -8.33 16.80 -19.73
C ALA A 415 -6.87 16.32 -19.52
N ARG A 416 -6.05 17.04 -18.74
CA ARG A 416 -4.72 16.56 -18.34
C ARG A 416 -4.82 15.40 -17.36
N ALA A 417 -5.70 15.45 -16.35
CA ALA A 417 -5.92 14.37 -15.41
C ALA A 417 -6.43 13.09 -16.09
N VAL A 418 -7.35 13.22 -17.05
CA VAL A 418 -7.86 12.11 -17.88
C VAL A 418 -6.78 11.59 -18.85
N LYS A 419 -6.02 12.48 -19.50
CA LYS A 419 -4.90 12.08 -20.37
C LYS A 419 -3.74 11.47 -19.58
N PHE A 420 -3.58 11.89 -18.33
CA PHE A 420 -2.60 11.41 -17.39
C PHE A 420 -2.96 10.00 -16.91
N THR A 421 -4.20 9.77 -16.45
CA THR A 421 -4.71 8.43 -16.12
C THR A 421 -4.67 7.51 -17.34
N SER A 422 -5.10 7.97 -18.52
CA SER A 422 -5.02 7.19 -19.77
C SER A 422 -3.58 6.80 -20.15
N LYS A 423 -2.61 7.71 -20.02
CA LYS A 423 -1.17 7.40 -20.21
C LYS A 423 -0.64 6.41 -19.16
N LEU A 424 -1.08 6.54 -17.91
CA LEU A 424 -0.70 5.65 -16.82
C LEU A 424 -1.23 4.22 -17.07
N PHE A 425 -2.48 4.09 -17.52
CA PHE A 425 -3.04 2.81 -17.96
C PHE A 425 -2.29 2.23 -19.17
N GLY A 426 -2.01 3.04 -20.20
CA GLY A 426 -1.27 2.59 -21.38
C GLY A 426 0.13 2.07 -21.08
N LYS A 427 0.88 2.74 -20.19
CA LYS A 427 2.25 2.37 -19.80
C LYS A 427 2.30 1.18 -18.82
N ALA A 428 1.22 0.97 -18.05
CA ALA A 428 1.07 -0.21 -17.20
C ALA A 428 0.67 -1.47 -18.00
N LEU A 429 -0.16 -1.30 -19.04
CA LEU A 429 -0.53 -2.37 -19.98
C LEU A 429 0.67 -2.88 -20.79
N SER A 430 1.55 -1.98 -21.24
CA SER A 430 2.73 -2.34 -22.06
C SER A 430 3.81 -3.15 -21.32
N LYS A 431 3.72 -3.27 -19.99
CA LYS A 431 4.66 -4.07 -19.16
C LYS A 431 4.13 -5.47 -18.82
N ARG A 432 2.89 -5.79 -19.20
CA ARG A 432 2.28 -7.10 -18.93
C ARG A 432 2.61 -8.10 -20.04
N ILE A 433 2.76 -9.36 -19.67
CA ILE A 433 2.93 -10.46 -20.64
C ILE A 433 1.71 -10.49 -21.57
N LYS A 434 1.93 -10.56 -22.88
CA LYS A 434 0.87 -10.69 -23.88
C LYS A 434 0.23 -12.06 -23.75
N ALA A 435 -1.10 -12.11 -23.70
CA ALA A 435 -1.88 -13.35 -23.72
C ALA A 435 -2.86 -13.30 -24.90
N THR A 436 -2.74 -14.25 -25.81
CA THR A 436 -3.56 -14.30 -27.02
C THR A 436 -4.62 -15.37 -26.85
N ILE A 437 -5.90 -14.96 -26.91
CA ILE A 437 -7.05 -15.84 -26.74
C ILE A 437 -7.69 -16.04 -28.11
N LEU A 438 -7.65 -17.27 -28.61
CA LEU A 438 -8.21 -17.66 -29.90
C LEU A 438 -9.55 -18.35 -29.68
N TYR A 439 -10.55 -18.02 -30.48
CA TYR A 439 -11.85 -18.68 -30.41
C TYR A 439 -12.36 -19.14 -31.76
N ALA A 440 -13.11 -20.24 -31.74
CA ALA A 440 -13.96 -20.70 -32.84
C ALA A 440 -15.34 -21.07 -32.28
N THR A 441 -16.40 -20.74 -33.01
CA THR A 441 -17.77 -20.86 -32.53
C THR A 441 -18.78 -21.05 -33.65
N GLU A 442 -19.75 -21.93 -33.43
CA GLU A 442 -20.90 -22.12 -34.33
C GLU A 442 -22.06 -21.15 -34.02
N THR A 443 -22.35 -20.98 -32.72
CA THR A 443 -23.55 -20.27 -32.24
C THR A 443 -23.23 -19.06 -31.36
N GLY A 444 -21.95 -18.63 -31.32
CA GLY A 444 -21.49 -17.47 -30.55
C GLY A 444 -21.16 -17.74 -29.07
N LYS A 445 -21.46 -18.95 -28.54
CA LYS A 445 -21.19 -19.25 -27.11
C LYS A 445 -19.69 -19.23 -26.77
N SER A 446 -18.84 -19.80 -27.62
CA SER A 446 -17.39 -19.86 -27.38
C SER A 446 -16.74 -18.48 -27.52
N GLU A 447 -17.24 -17.65 -28.44
CA GLU A 447 -16.85 -16.23 -28.53
C GLU A 447 -17.18 -15.47 -27.24
N MET A 448 -18.39 -15.65 -26.70
CA MET A 448 -18.77 -15.06 -25.42
C MET A 448 -17.86 -15.53 -24.27
N TYR A 449 -17.52 -16.83 -24.22
CA TYR A 449 -16.57 -17.34 -23.23
C TYR A 449 -15.16 -16.79 -23.41
N ALA A 450 -14.69 -16.62 -24.64
CA ALA A 450 -13.39 -16.02 -24.94
C ALA A 450 -13.34 -14.54 -24.50
N LYS A 451 -14.41 -13.77 -24.73
CA LYS A 451 -14.52 -12.39 -24.25
C LYS A 451 -14.54 -12.31 -22.73
N LYS A 452 -15.31 -13.17 -22.05
CA LYS A 452 -15.30 -13.27 -20.58
C LYS A 452 -13.93 -13.68 -20.05
N LEU A 453 -13.26 -14.62 -20.71
CA LEU A 453 -11.90 -15.04 -20.36
C LEU A 453 -10.92 -13.87 -20.50
N ALA A 454 -11.05 -13.05 -21.54
CA ALA A 454 -10.24 -11.86 -21.74
C ALA A 454 -10.51 -10.79 -20.68
N GLU A 455 -11.76 -10.58 -20.27
CA GLU A 455 -12.09 -9.68 -19.16
C GLU A 455 -11.38 -10.11 -17.86
N ILE A 456 -11.37 -11.42 -17.57
CA ILE A 456 -10.67 -11.98 -16.41
C ILE A 456 -9.14 -11.83 -16.58
N PHE A 457 -8.60 -12.17 -17.75
CA PHE A 457 -7.16 -12.19 -18.00
C PHE A 457 -6.55 -10.78 -18.13
N ASN A 458 -7.31 -9.79 -18.60
CA ASN A 458 -6.89 -8.38 -18.66
C ASN A 458 -6.59 -7.77 -17.28
N HIS A 459 -6.87 -8.48 -16.18
CA HIS A 459 -6.41 -8.08 -14.85
C HIS A 459 -4.91 -8.31 -14.63
N THR A 460 -4.30 -9.31 -15.29
CA THR A 460 -2.92 -9.76 -15.06
C THR A 460 -2.06 -9.70 -16.33
N PHE A 461 -2.66 -9.99 -17.49
CA PHE A 461 -2.01 -10.02 -18.79
C PHE A 461 -2.47 -8.85 -19.67
N ASN A 462 -1.78 -8.61 -20.79
CA ASN A 462 -2.31 -7.84 -21.90
C ASN A 462 -3.06 -8.82 -22.83
N ALA A 463 -4.34 -9.07 -22.55
CA ALA A 463 -5.09 -10.12 -23.20
C ALA A 463 -5.79 -9.62 -24.47
N GLN A 464 -5.55 -10.28 -25.59
CA GLN A 464 -6.16 -9.98 -26.89
C GLN A 464 -6.99 -11.16 -27.37
N VAL A 465 -8.17 -10.91 -27.93
CA VAL A 465 -9.08 -11.94 -28.42
C VAL A 465 -9.14 -11.89 -29.92
N TYR A 466 -8.94 -13.03 -30.57
CA TYR A 466 -9.04 -13.19 -32.02
C TYR A 466 -9.96 -14.35 -32.39
N CYS A 467 -10.73 -14.18 -33.46
CA CYS A 467 -11.36 -15.30 -34.14
C CYS A 467 -10.27 -16.14 -34.80
N MET A 468 -10.36 -17.46 -34.76
CA MET A 468 -9.37 -18.34 -35.39
C MET A 468 -9.23 -18.12 -36.90
N SER A 469 -10.32 -17.78 -37.60
CA SER A 469 -10.31 -17.43 -39.03
C SER A 469 -9.52 -16.17 -39.36
N ASP A 470 -9.39 -15.26 -38.38
CA ASP A 470 -8.76 -13.95 -38.56
C ASP A 470 -7.34 -13.93 -37.98
N TYR A 471 -6.88 -15.06 -37.42
CA TYR A 471 -5.59 -15.18 -36.77
C TYR A 471 -4.57 -15.82 -37.72
N ASP A 472 -3.53 -15.05 -38.05
CA ASP A 472 -2.41 -15.56 -38.84
C ASP A 472 -1.54 -16.50 -37.99
N LEU A 473 -1.54 -17.78 -38.37
CA LEU A 473 -0.87 -18.87 -37.66
C LEU A 473 0.65 -18.66 -37.54
N ILE A 474 1.29 -17.90 -38.44
CA ILE A 474 2.73 -17.59 -38.37
C ILE A 474 3.06 -16.90 -37.04
N ASN A 475 2.11 -16.16 -36.46
CA ASN A 475 2.32 -15.48 -35.19
C ASN A 475 2.35 -16.44 -33.99
N ILE A 476 1.84 -17.67 -34.12
CA ILE A 476 1.68 -18.60 -32.98
C ILE A 476 3.01 -18.95 -32.30
N GLU A 477 4.11 -19.00 -33.05
CA GLU A 477 5.46 -19.26 -32.53
C GLU A 477 6.03 -18.08 -31.73
N HIS A 478 5.50 -16.87 -31.96
CA HIS A 478 5.92 -15.63 -31.31
C HIS A 478 5.04 -15.25 -30.11
N GLU A 479 3.97 -16.01 -29.87
CA GLU A 479 3.07 -15.75 -28.75
C GLU A 479 3.66 -16.28 -27.42
N ALA A 480 3.64 -15.42 -26.39
CA ALA A 480 4.13 -15.80 -25.06
C ALA A 480 3.16 -16.71 -24.28
N LEU A 481 1.86 -16.61 -24.56
CA LEU A 481 0.80 -17.43 -23.98
C LEU A 481 -0.39 -17.45 -24.93
N VAL A 482 -0.81 -18.64 -25.37
CA VAL A 482 -2.02 -18.85 -26.18
C VAL A 482 -3.07 -19.61 -25.39
N LEU A 483 -4.31 -19.12 -25.39
CA LEU A 483 -5.47 -19.77 -24.80
C LEU A 483 -6.49 -20.03 -25.90
N VAL A 484 -7.02 -21.24 -25.97
CA VAL A 484 -7.98 -21.64 -27.02
C VAL A 484 -9.35 -21.90 -26.40
N VAL A 485 -10.38 -21.23 -26.92
CA VAL A 485 -11.79 -21.40 -26.52
C VAL A 485 -12.62 -21.77 -27.76
N THR A 486 -12.86 -23.05 -27.96
CA THR A 486 -13.60 -23.54 -29.14
C THR A 486 -14.82 -24.37 -28.75
N SER A 487 -15.87 -24.31 -29.56
CA SER A 487 -16.91 -25.35 -29.55
C SER A 487 -16.45 -26.56 -30.37
N THR A 488 -17.17 -27.67 -30.28
CA THR A 488 -16.97 -28.85 -31.14
C THR A 488 -18.31 -29.27 -31.74
N PHE A 489 -18.29 -29.90 -32.91
CA PHE A 489 -19.44 -30.50 -33.56
C PHE A 489 -19.27 -32.02 -33.67
N GLY A 490 -20.38 -32.77 -33.60
CA GLY A 490 -20.38 -34.23 -33.79
C GLY A 490 -19.36 -34.96 -32.90
N ASN A 491 -18.35 -35.57 -33.51
CA ASN A 491 -17.32 -36.39 -32.86
C ASN A 491 -16.09 -35.60 -32.39
N GLY A 492 -16.15 -34.26 -32.36
CA GLY A 492 -15.03 -33.42 -31.91
C GLY A 492 -14.45 -32.50 -32.99
N ASP A 493 -15.14 -32.34 -34.11
CA ASP A 493 -14.69 -31.49 -35.22
C ASP A 493 -14.72 -30.01 -34.83
N PRO A 494 -13.77 -29.20 -35.32
CA PRO A 494 -13.73 -27.77 -35.07
C PRO A 494 -14.92 -27.05 -35.74
N PRO A 495 -15.35 -25.89 -35.24
CA PRO A 495 -16.35 -25.06 -35.90
C PRO A 495 -15.85 -24.51 -37.24
N GLU A 496 -16.75 -24.05 -38.12
CA GLU A 496 -16.41 -23.54 -39.45
C GLU A 496 -15.29 -22.48 -39.40
N ASN A 497 -15.39 -21.52 -38.49
CA ASN A 497 -14.38 -20.45 -38.30
C ASN A 497 -13.09 -20.90 -37.59
N GLY A 498 -12.93 -22.20 -37.31
CA GLY A 498 -11.72 -22.81 -36.74
C GLY A 498 -11.16 -23.96 -37.57
N GLU A 499 -11.79 -24.34 -38.68
CA GLU A 499 -11.37 -25.48 -39.50
C GLU A 499 -9.95 -25.33 -40.06
N ASP A 500 -9.65 -24.20 -40.68
CA ASP A 500 -8.36 -23.98 -41.33
C ASP A 500 -7.24 -23.87 -40.29
N PHE A 501 -7.51 -23.21 -39.17
CA PHE A 501 -6.60 -23.14 -38.04
C PHE A 501 -6.28 -24.55 -37.50
N ALA A 502 -7.28 -25.41 -37.36
CA ALA A 502 -7.11 -26.80 -36.93
C ALA A 502 -6.34 -27.65 -37.95
N LYS A 503 -6.68 -27.58 -39.25
CA LYS A 503 -5.97 -28.27 -40.33
C LYS A 503 -4.48 -27.95 -40.32
N ASN A 504 -4.14 -26.66 -40.18
CA ASN A 504 -2.75 -26.22 -40.14
C ASN A 504 -2.01 -26.68 -38.88
N LEU A 505 -2.67 -26.65 -37.71
CA LEU A 505 -2.10 -27.21 -36.47
C LEU A 505 -1.85 -28.72 -36.55
N TYR A 506 -2.76 -29.47 -37.17
CA TYR A 506 -2.56 -30.90 -37.42
C TYR A 506 -1.41 -31.16 -38.40
N ALA A 507 -1.28 -30.34 -39.45
CA ALA A 507 -0.14 -30.41 -40.36
C ALA A 507 1.20 -30.16 -39.63
N MET A 508 1.27 -29.14 -38.77
CA MET A 508 2.45 -28.86 -37.93
C MET A 508 2.78 -30.02 -36.99
N LYS A 509 1.76 -30.74 -36.48
CA LYS A 509 1.95 -31.92 -35.61
C LYS A 509 2.52 -33.13 -36.36
N VAL A 510 2.20 -33.28 -37.65
CA VAL A 510 2.67 -34.39 -38.50
C VAL A 510 4.05 -34.10 -39.09
N SER A 511 4.38 -32.84 -39.38
CA SER A 511 5.66 -32.44 -39.99
C SER A 511 6.82 -32.29 -39.01
N GLY A 512 6.56 -32.16 -37.71
CA GLY A 512 7.60 -32.15 -36.67
C GLY A 512 8.61 -31.00 -36.75
N THR A 513 8.40 -30.00 -37.61
CA THR A 513 9.07 -28.68 -37.65
C THR A 513 8.37 -27.79 -38.68
N ALA A 514 8.38 -26.48 -38.44
CA ALA A 514 7.84 -25.46 -39.34
C ALA A 514 8.76 -25.25 -40.56
N ALA A 515 8.26 -25.54 -41.77
CA ALA A 515 8.57 -24.86 -43.03
C ALA A 515 7.78 -25.50 -44.19
N ASP A 516 7.47 -24.66 -45.19
CA ASP A 516 6.96 -24.93 -46.55
C ASP A 516 5.46 -25.22 -46.71
N ILE A 517 4.68 -24.13 -46.67
CA ILE A 517 3.36 -24.04 -47.31
C ILE A 517 3.61 -23.68 -48.78
N ASP A 518 3.50 -24.66 -49.66
CA ASP A 518 3.05 -24.42 -51.05
C ASP A 518 2.54 -25.68 -51.80
N ASP A 519 2.49 -26.88 -51.20
CA ASP A 519 2.25 -28.11 -51.98
C ASP A 519 1.02 -28.97 -51.59
N VAL A 520 0.07 -28.46 -50.81
CA VAL A 520 -1.11 -29.26 -50.37
C VAL A 520 -2.42 -28.86 -51.05
N ALA A 521 -2.38 -28.03 -52.10
CA ALA A 521 -3.58 -27.69 -52.87
C ALA A 521 -4.12 -28.83 -53.76
N ASN A 522 -3.42 -29.96 -53.88
CA ASN A 522 -3.85 -31.08 -54.71
C ASN A 522 -3.49 -32.44 -54.09
N ASN A 523 -4.35 -32.96 -53.21
CA ASN A 523 -4.64 -34.39 -53.27
C ASN A 523 -5.92 -34.79 -52.52
N SER A 524 -6.86 -35.32 -53.30
CA SER A 524 -8.07 -35.98 -52.87
C SER A 524 -7.76 -37.32 -52.22
N TYR A 525 -7.67 -37.39 -50.90
CA TYR A 525 -7.67 -38.66 -50.16
C TYR A 525 -8.37 -38.50 -48.81
N TRP A 526 -9.71 -38.39 -48.85
CA TRP A 526 -10.57 -38.66 -47.70
C TRP A 526 -11.82 -39.40 -48.18
N GLN A 527 -11.66 -40.71 -48.39
CA GLN A 527 -12.74 -41.67 -48.23
C GLN A 527 -12.21 -42.84 -47.42
N ASP A 528 -13.07 -43.27 -46.49
CA ASP A 528 -12.99 -44.46 -45.67
C ASP A 528 -11.96 -44.47 -44.55
N TYR A 529 -12.44 -44.32 -43.31
CA TYR A 529 -12.26 -45.32 -42.26
C TYR A 529 -13.28 -45.09 -41.13
N SER A 530 -14.52 -45.48 -41.39
CA SER A 530 -15.46 -45.91 -40.35
C SER A 530 -15.28 -47.42 -40.14
N ALA A 531 -14.76 -47.85 -38.99
CA ALA A 531 -15.15 -49.07 -38.26
C ALA A 531 -14.06 -49.55 -37.27
N GLN A 532 -14.53 -49.91 -36.06
CA GLN A 532 -13.89 -50.74 -35.02
C GLN A 532 -12.74 -50.06 -34.25
N LYS A 533 -12.76 -49.94 -32.92
CA LYS A 533 -13.48 -50.65 -31.85
C LYS A 533 -13.52 -49.78 -30.60
#